data_AF-A0A2V8WM44-F1
#
_entry.id   AF-A0A2V8WM44-F1
#
_cell.length_a   1.000
_cell.length_b   1.000
_cell.length_c   1.000
_cell.angle_alpha   90.00
_cell.angle_beta   90.00
_cell.angle_gamma   90.00
#
_symmetry.space_group_name_H-M   'P 1'
#
loop_
_entity.id
_entity.type
_entity.pdbx_description
1 polymer ?
#
loop_
_entity_poly.entity_id
_entity_poly.type
_entity_poly.pdbx_seq_one_letter_code
_entity_poly.pdbx_strand_id
1 'polypeptide(L)'
;MPDPQKKPDFERSLARLEEVVRRLESPQLSLDDAMKLFEEGVALSRECQKQLEEAEGRVEILLKKADGKLAAEPFDPERESES
;
A
#
# COMPACT_ATOMS: atom_id res chain seq x y z
N MET A 1 18.01 15.14 -2.11
CA MET A 1 16.66 15.69 -2.35
C MET A 1 15.67 14.63 -1.91
N PRO A 2 14.68 14.91 -1.04
CA PRO A 2 13.68 13.91 -0.68
C PRO A 2 12.58 13.89 -1.75
N ASP A 3 12.20 12.69 -2.17
CA ASP A 3 11.18 12.41 -3.19
C ASP A 3 9.80 12.98 -2.78
N PRO A 4 9.11 13.76 -3.64
CA PRO A 4 7.83 14.40 -3.32
C PRO A 4 6.63 13.44 -3.31
N GLN A 5 6.86 12.13 -3.42
CA GLN A 5 5.81 11.10 -3.40
C GLN A 5 5.92 10.11 -2.22
N LYS A 6 6.72 10.41 -1.19
CA LYS A 6 6.51 9.75 0.11
C LYS A 6 5.15 10.17 0.63
N LYS A 7 4.12 9.39 0.33
CA LYS A 7 2.82 9.49 0.99
C LYS A 7 3.11 9.44 2.49
N PRO A 8 2.84 10.52 3.23
CA PRO A 8 3.10 10.56 4.67
C PRO A 8 2.30 9.50 5.45
N ASP A 9 1.39 8.78 4.81
CA ASP A 9 0.51 7.80 5.44
C ASP A 9 1.21 6.47 5.75
N PHE A 10 2.06 5.92 4.88
CA PHE A 10 2.68 4.61 5.16
C PHE A 10 3.64 4.66 6.34
N GLU A 11 4.64 5.55 6.28
CA GLU A 11 5.66 5.68 7.32
C GLU A 11 5.02 6.09 8.65
N ARG A 12 3.94 6.87 8.61
CA ARG A 12 3.19 7.26 9.81
C ARG A 12 2.37 6.11 10.39
N SER A 13 1.65 5.34 9.58
CA SER A 13 0.91 4.16 10.05
C SER A 13 1.87 3.10 10.61
N LEU A 14 3.03 2.92 9.99
CA LEU A 14 4.08 2.03 10.49
C LEU A 14 4.67 2.52 11.82
N ALA A 15 5.06 3.79 11.92
CA ALA A 15 5.58 4.37 13.16
C ALA A 15 4.56 4.30 14.30
N ARG A 16 3.27 4.48 13.98
CA ARG A 16 2.18 4.33 14.95
C ARG A 16 2.02 2.88 15.39
N LEU A 17 2.10 1.93 14.47
CA LEU A 17 2.04 0.50 14.79
C LEU A 17 3.18 0.10 15.74
N GLU A 18 4.40 0.58 15.51
CA GLU A 18 5.54 0.35 16.41
C GLU A 18 5.32 0.97 17.80
N GLU A 19 4.70 2.14 17.88
CA GLU A 19 4.31 2.75 19.16
C GLU A 19 3.27 1.90 19.89
N VAL A 20 2.24 1.42 19.18
CA VAL A 20 1.20 0.56 19.72
C VAL A 20 1.79 -0.74 20.28
N VAL A 21 2.69 -1.40 19.53
CA VAL A 21 3.40 -2.61 19.99
C VAL A 21 4.21 -2.34 21.25
N ARG A 22 5.00 -1.26 21.28
CA ARG A 22 5.76 -0.87 22.48
C ARG A 22 4.87 -0.62 23.69
N ARG A 23 3.68 -0.05 23.49
CA ARG A 23 2.71 0.17 24.58
C ARG A 23 2.07 -1.14 25.06
N LEU A 24 1.80 -2.08 24.16
CA LEU A 24 1.29 -3.43 24.48
C LEU A 24 2.27 -4.25 25.33
N GLU A 25 3.58 -4.01 25.20
CA GLU A 25 4.62 -4.65 26.02
C GLU A 25 4.74 -4.05 27.43
N SER A 26 4.01 -2.97 27.73
CA SER A 26 4.07 -2.33 29.04
C SER A 26 3.42 -3.20 30.13
N PRO A 27 4.13 -3.50 31.23
CA PRO A 27 3.59 -4.32 32.33
C PRO A 27 2.52 -3.59 33.17
N GLN A 28 2.31 -2.29 32.93
CA GLN A 28 1.33 -1.46 33.64
C GLN A 28 0.04 -1.25 32.83
N LEU A 29 -0.07 -1.92 31.67
CA LEU A 29 -1.21 -1.75 30.78
C LEU A 29 -2.45 -2.47 31.33
N SER A 30 -3.57 -1.75 31.39
CA SER A 30 -4.85 -2.35 31.78
C SER A 30 -5.39 -3.25 30.66
N LEU A 31 -6.23 -4.23 31.00
CA LEU A 31 -6.85 -5.12 30.00
C LEU A 31 -7.66 -4.34 28.96
N ASP A 32 -8.44 -3.35 29.39
CA ASP A 32 -9.23 -2.50 28.49
C ASP A 32 -8.36 -1.69 27.53
N ASP A 33 -7.24 -1.16 28.02
CA ASP A 33 -6.30 -0.41 27.17
C ASP A 33 -5.54 -1.35 26.21
N ALA A 34 -5.22 -2.56 26.66
CA ALA A 34 -4.63 -3.60 25.82
C ALA A 34 -5.56 -3.99 24.67
N MET A 35 -6.86 -4.14 24.94
CA MET A 35 -7.86 -4.43 23.90
C MET A 35 -7.95 -3.31 22.87
N LYS A 36 -8.01 -2.05 23.31
CA LYS A 36 -8.04 -0.89 22.40
C LYS A 36 -6.78 -0.78 21.55
N LEU A 37 -5.61 -0.94 22.15
CA LEU A 37 -4.33 -0.92 21.43
C LEU A 37 -4.20 -2.08 20.47
N PHE A 38 -4.71 -3.27 20.82
CA PHE A 38 -4.72 -4.42 19.93
C PHE A 38 -5.60 -4.16 18.70
N GLU A 39 -6.81 -3.65 18.88
CA GLU A 39 -7.70 -3.28 17.76
C GLU A 39 -7.04 -2.22 16.85
N GLU A 40 -6.44 -1.19 17.45
CA GLU A 40 -5.68 -0.17 16.72
C GLU A 40 -4.51 -0.77 15.93
N GLY A 41 -3.73 -1.65 16.55
CA GLY A 41 -2.60 -2.34 15.92
C GLY A 41 -3.04 -3.22 14.73
N VAL A 42 -4.14 -3.95 14.86
CA VAL A 42 -4.70 -4.75 13.76
C VAL A 42 -5.15 -3.86 12.60
N ALA A 43 -5.81 -2.74 12.89
CA ALA A 43 -6.23 -1.79 11.86
C ALA A 43 -5.04 -1.19 11.09
N LEU A 44 -4.01 -0.73 11.83
CA LEU A 44 -2.78 -0.18 11.25
C LEU A 44 -2.01 -1.21 10.43
N SER A 45 -1.92 -2.45 10.90
CA SER A 45 -1.27 -3.54 10.16
C SER A 45 -1.97 -3.82 8.83
N ARG A 46 -3.31 -3.84 8.80
CA ARG A 46 -4.09 -4.04 7.57
C ARG A 46 -3.89 -2.87 6.60
N GLU A 47 -3.84 -1.65 7.11
CA GLU A 47 -3.61 -0.46 6.30
C GLU A 47 -2.21 -0.50 5.66
N CYS A 48 -1.18 -0.85 6.42
CA CYS A 48 0.18 -0.99 5.91
C CYS A 48 0.25 -2.07 4.81
N GLN A 49 -0.38 -3.23 5.04
CA GLN A 49 -0.42 -4.30 4.06
C GLN A 49 -1.10 -3.85 2.75
N LYS A 50 -2.25 -3.18 2.85
CA LYS A 50 -2.95 -2.66 1.67
C LYS A 50 -2.09 -1.68 0.87
N GLN A 51 -1.37 -0.79 1.55
CA GLN A 51 -0.48 0.16 0.88
C GLN A 51 0.70 -0.54 0.18
N LEU A 52 1.23 -1.61 0.76
CA LEU A 52 2.26 -2.43 0.13
C LEU A 52 1.72 -3.17 -1.10
N GLU A 53 0.53 -3.77 -1.01
CA GLU A 53 -0.14 -4.44 -2.15
C GLU A 53 -0.39 -3.46 -3.31
N GLU A 54 -0.85 -2.23 -3.02
CA GLU A 54 -1.02 -1.18 -4.03
C GLU A 54 0.31 -0.79 -4.69
N ALA A 55 1.39 -0.70 -3.90
CA ALA A 55 2.72 -0.38 -4.42
C ALA A 55 3.27 -1.50 -5.29
N GLU A 56 3.13 -2.76 -4.85
CA GLU A 56 3.55 -3.94 -5.59
C GLU A 56 2.83 -4.03 -6.94
N GLY A 57 1.50 -3.86 -6.97
CA GLY A 57 0.73 -3.86 -8.21
C GLY A 57 1.16 -2.75 -9.19
N ARG A 58 1.51 -1.56 -8.68
CA ARG A 58 2.05 -0.47 -9.51
C ARG A 58 3.41 -0.85 -10.10
N VAL A 59 4.29 -1.45 -9.32
CA VAL A 59 5.60 -1.93 -9.79
C VAL A 59 5.42 -3.00 -10.86
N GLU A 60 4.53 -3.96 -10.65
CA GLU A 60 4.24 -5.02 -11.63
C GLU A 60 3.74 -4.44 -12.97
N ILE A 61 2.84 -3.46 -12.93
CA ILE A 61 2.36 -2.76 -14.15
C ILE A 61 3.52 -2.03 -14.85
N LEU A 62 4.38 -1.35 -14.11
CA LEU A 62 5.52 -0.64 -14.67
C LEU A 62 6.54 -1.60 -15.30
N LEU A 63 6.81 -2.73 -14.66
CA LEU A 63 7.66 -3.78 -15.23
C LEU A 63 7.06 -4.37 -16.52
N LYS A 64 5.76 -4.70 -16.53
CA LYS A 64 5.07 -5.17 -17.74
C LYS A 64 5.14 -4.16 -18.90
N LYS A 65 5.08 -2.86 -18.59
CA LYS A 65 5.23 -1.78 -19.57
C LYS A 65 6.69 -1.61 -20.05
N ALA A 66 7.66 -1.75 -19.15
CA ALA A 66 9.08 -1.64 -19.45
C ALA A 66 9.60 -2.81 -20.30
N ASP A 67 9.06 -4.02 -20.10
CA ASP A 67 9.37 -5.22 -20.91
C ASP A 67 8.72 -5.21 -22.31
N GLY A 68 8.09 -4.10 -22.73
CA GLY A 68 7.66 -3.90 -24.12
C GLY A 68 6.53 -4.82 -24.60
N LYS A 69 5.83 -5.54 -23.71
CA LYS A 69 4.53 -6.14 -24.04
C LYS A 69 3.46 -5.05 -24.03
N LEU A 70 3.47 -4.22 -25.07
CA LEU A 70 2.26 -3.58 -25.57
C LEU A 70 1.22 -4.69 -25.73
N ALA A 71 0.15 -4.63 -24.95
CA ALA A 71 -1.03 -5.43 -25.25
C ALA A 71 -1.45 -5.06 -26.68
N ALA A 72 -1.55 -6.06 -27.55
CA ALA A 72 -2.11 -5.86 -28.88
C ALA A 72 -3.55 -5.38 -28.68
N GLU A 73 -3.82 -4.11 -28.96
CA GLU A 73 -5.17 -3.66 -29.24
C GLU A 73 -5.67 -4.47 -30.46
N PRO A 74 -6.92 -4.98 -30.45
CA PRO A 74 -7.47 -5.63 -31.63
C PRO A 74 -7.44 -4.63 -32.80
N PHE A 75 -6.82 -5.03 -33.91
CA PHE A 75 -6.92 -4.26 -35.14
C PHE A 75 -8.38 -4.28 -35.61
N ASP A 76 -9.01 -3.11 -35.63
CA ASP A 76 -10.36 -2.92 -36.17
C ASP A 76 -10.25 -2.45 -37.63
N PRO A 77 -10.49 -3.33 -38.62
CA PRO A 77 -10.30 -3.03 -40.04
C PRO A 77 -11.30 -1.99 -40.59
N GLU A 78 -12.32 -1.59 -39.82
CA GLU A 78 -13.35 -0.66 -40.29
C GLU A 78 -12.91 0.81 -40.23
N ARG A 79 -11.72 1.14 -39.69
CA ARG A 79 -11.22 2.51 -39.55
C ARG A 79 -10.32 3.00 -40.69
N GLU A 80 -9.92 2.13 -41.62
CA GLU A 80 -9.08 2.46 -42.78
C GLU A 80 -9.88 2.70 -44.08
N SER A 81 -11.21 2.63 -44.03
CA SER A 81 -12.09 2.81 -45.20
C SER A 81 -12.57 4.25 -45.45
N GLU A 82 -12.03 5.24 -44.73
CA GLU A 82 -12.16 6.66 -45.07
C GLU A 82 -10.79 7.24 -45.44
N SER A 83 -10.36 6.95 -46.67
CA SER A 83 -9.39 7.74 -47.44
C SER A 83 -9.80 7.76 -48.91
#